data_AF-A0A8T5TV21-F1
#
_entry.id   AF-A0A8T5TV21-F1
#
_cell.length_a   1.000
_cell.length_b   1.000
_cell.length_c   1.000
_cell.angle_alpha   90.00
_cell.angle_beta   90.00
_cell.angle_gamma   90.00
#
_symmetry.space_group_name_H-M   'P 1'
#
loop_
_entity.id
_entity.type
_entity.pdbx_description
1 polymer ?
#
loop_
_entity_poly.entity_id
_entity_poly.type
_entity_poly.pdbx_seq_one_letter_code
_entity_poly.pdbx_strand_id
1 'polypeptide(L)'
;TYTEFMLLTVLISSILWLVIGSFAGIPLSSTHSLVGSIFGVVFVYSLTQEIVNPETIFNWVKLNNVILGWFLSPTFGLIITYVLFKLLAKTYLSKLKGLNQIEKSEKYFKWLLLLAVIFAEIWVGANSGEAVGILYGLFDGGTLNLVQYIFFAFLCGIFSCLGIYIAARYVVRNLASQMMDSRPSESLITQISSALILMIATLLSLPISHSHVIVFCIIGMNVAQRKEVDYKGLGKMAIYWVLTFPVAAILAGLLYFGFNLFGLV
;
A
#
# COMPACT_ATOMS: atom_id res chain seq x y z
N THR A 1 16.45 22.32 6.43
CA THR A 1 15.46 22.54 5.36
C THR A 1 15.76 21.55 4.25
N TYR A 2 14.77 20.80 3.78
CA TYR A 2 14.98 19.84 2.68
C TYR A 2 15.15 20.59 1.35
N THR A 3 16.03 20.11 0.47
CA THR A 3 16.24 20.71 -0.86
C THR A 3 15.31 20.08 -1.90
N GLU A 4 15.04 20.80 -2.99
CA GLU A 4 14.27 20.27 -4.12
C GLU A 4 14.87 18.97 -4.66
N PHE A 5 16.19 18.88 -4.72
CA PHE A 5 16.92 17.69 -5.17
C PHE A 5 16.78 16.50 -4.20
N MET A 6 16.66 16.71 -2.90
CA MET A 6 16.35 15.63 -1.95
C MET A 6 14.98 15.02 -2.28
N LEU A 7 13.96 15.86 -2.45
CA LEU A 7 12.60 15.42 -2.75
C LEU A 7 12.50 14.78 -4.14
N LEU A 8 13.19 15.35 -5.14
CA LEU A 8 13.31 14.77 -6.48
C LEU A 8 13.95 13.38 -6.44
N THR A 9 15.02 13.21 -5.64
CA THR A 9 15.68 11.91 -5.49
C THR A 9 14.75 10.86 -4.88
N VAL A 10 14.00 11.25 -3.84
CA VAL A 10 13.00 10.37 -3.21
C VAL A 10 11.97 9.91 -4.24
N LEU A 11 11.46 10.83 -5.06
CA LEU A 11 10.48 10.52 -6.11
C LEU A 11 11.07 9.59 -7.17
N ILE A 12 12.23 9.93 -7.74
CA ILE A 12 12.85 9.14 -8.81
C ILE A 12 13.12 7.72 -8.32
N SER A 13 13.74 7.56 -7.15
CA SER A 13 14.02 6.24 -6.57
C SER A 13 12.74 5.41 -6.36
N SER A 14 11.74 6.02 -5.72
CA SER A 14 10.48 5.34 -5.42
C SER A 14 9.74 4.94 -6.71
N ILE A 15 9.69 5.84 -7.70
CA ILE A 15 9.03 5.59 -8.98
C ILE A 15 9.76 4.48 -9.74
N LEU A 16 11.08 4.54 -9.85
CA LEU A 16 11.86 3.52 -10.57
C LEU A 16 11.61 2.12 -9.98
N TRP A 17 11.70 1.98 -8.66
CA TRP A 17 11.48 0.69 -8.01
C TRP A 17 10.04 0.19 -8.20
N LEU A 18 9.03 1.05 -8.02
CA LEU A 18 7.63 0.69 -8.20
C LEU A 18 7.28 0.32 -9.64
N VAL A 19 7.82 1.04 -10.62
CA VAL A 19 7.61 0.76 -12.04
C VAL A 19 8.24 -0.58 -12.41
N ILE A 20 9.51 -0.81 -12.04
CA ILE A 20 10.20 -2.08 -12.31
C ILE A 20 9.43 -3.25 -11.69
N GLY A 21 9.03 -3.14 -10.42
CA GLY A 21 8.26 -4.19 -9.77
C GLY A 21 6.89 -4.41 -10.40
N SER A 22 6.20 -3.34 -10.79
CA SER A 22 4.88 -3.44 -11.42
C SER A 22 4.94 -4.21 -12.75
N PHE A 23 5.91 -3.91 -13.61
CA PHE A 23 6.11 -4.64 -14.87
C PHE A 23 6.63 -6.07 -14.65
N ALA A 24 7.38 -6.31 -13.57
CA ALA A 24 7.75 -7.67 -13.14
C ALA A 24 6.57 -8.42 -12.46
N GLY A 25 5.43 -7.76 -12.26
CA GLY A 25 4.24 -8.31 -11.59
C GLY A 25 4.43 -8.51 -10.08
N ILE A 26 5.42 -7.88 -9.47
CA ILE A 26 5.68 -7.99 -8.04
C ILE A 26 4.75 -7.02 -7.29
N PRO A 27 3.95 -7.49 -6.31
CA PRO A 27 3.08 -6.62 -5.53
C PRO A 27 3.90 -5.83 -4.50
N LEU A 28 4.61 -4.81 -4.96
CA LEU A 28 5.42 -3.94 -4.11
C LEU A 28 4.56 -2.97 -3.28
N SER A 29 5.17 -2.39 -2.26
CA SER A 29 4.55 -1.37 -1.41
C SER A 29 5.09 0.02 -1.74
N SER A 30 4.21 0.94 -2.14
CA SER A 30 4.53 2.37 -2.34
C SER A 30 5.08 2.99 -1.06
N THR A 31 4.44 2.73 0.08
CA THR A 31 4.81 3.27 1.38
C THR A 31 6.22 2.83 1.79
N HIS A 32 6.58 1.54 1.62
CA HIS A 32 7.93 1.06 1.93
C HIS A 32 8.98 1.68 0.99
N SER A 33 8.63 1.84 -0.29
CA SER A 33 9.52 2.43 -1.29
C SER A 33 9.81 3.90 -0.99
N LEU A 34 8.77 4.66 -0.61
CA LEU A 34 8.92 6.07 -0.25
C LEU A 34 9.71 6.25 1.04
N VAL A 35 9.34 5.53 2.11
CA VAL A 35 10.03 5.64 3.41
C VAL A 35 11.48 5.17 3.31
N GLY A 36 11.74 4.10 2.55
CA GLY A 36 13.10 3.66 2.23
C GLY A 36 13.89 4.72 1.47
N SER A 37 13.29 5.33 0.43
CA SER A 37 13.95 6.39 -0.34
C SER A 37 14.27 7.62 0.50
N ILE A 38 13.35 8.05 1.37
CA ILE A 38 13.58 9.13 2.34
C ILE A 38 14.75 8.76 3.26
N PHE A 39 14.76 7.54 3.78
CA PHE A 39 15.83 7.06 4.64
C PHE A 39 17.19 7.12 3.94
N GLY A 40 17.28 6.66 2.70
CA GLY A 40 18.50 6.69 1.90
C GLY A 40 19.06 8.09 1.68
N VAL A 41 18.21 9.05 1.28
CA VAL A 41 18.61 10.46 1.10
C VAL A 41 19.10 11.07 2.40
N VAL A 42 18.35 10.89 3.49
CA VAL A 42 18.71 11.44 4.80
C VAL A 42 20.01 10.82 5.33
N PHE A 43 20.22 9.53 5.11
CA PHE A 43 21.44 8.83 5.49
C PHE A 43 22.67 9.36 4.75
N VAL A 44 22.60 9.52 3.43
CA VAL A 44 23.72 10.10 2.67
C VAL A 44 23.94 11.56 3.07
N TYR A 45 22.88 12.34 3.25
CA TYR A 45 22.98 13.71 3.73
C TYR A 45 23.72 13.80 5.07
N SER A 46 23.41 12.91 6.03
CA SER A 46 24.09 12.88 7.33
C SER A 46 25.58 12.51 7.25
N LEU A 47 25.98 11.74 6.24
CA LEU A 47 27.40 11.41 6.01
C LEU A 47 28.17 12.55 5.36
N THR A 48 27.50 13.33 4.52
CA THR A 48 28.13 14.44 3.76
C THR A 48 28.21 15.74 4.55
N GLN A 49 27.44 15.89 5.62
CA GLN A 49 27.41 17.09 6.45
C GLN A 49 28.10 16.81 7.79
N GLU A 50 29.14 17.59 8.13
CA GLU A 50 29.99 17.36 9.31
C GLU A 50 29.25 17.50 10.66
N ILE A 51 28.07 18.13 10.68
CA ILE A 51 27.37 18.55 11.90
C ILE A 51 25.91 18.10 11.89
N VAL A 52 25.64 16.81 11.74
CA VAL A 52 24.27 16.32 11.95
C VAL A 52 24.23 15.07 12.82
N ASN A 53 23.68 15.22 14.03
CA ASN A 53 23.45 14.11 14.93
C ASN A 53 22.42 13.15 14.30
N PRO A 54 22.75 11.85 14.12
CA PRO A 54 21.83 10.86 13.55
C PRO A 54 20.51 10.74 14.32
N GLU A 55 20.54 10.99 15.62
CA GLU A 55 19.35 10.95 16.49
C GLU A 55 18.35 12.07 16.17
N THR A 56 18.83 13.23 15.72
CA THR A 56 17.99 14.40 15.42
C THR A 56 17.53 14.47 13.96
N ILE A 57 18.19 13.73 13.06
CA ILE A 57 17.93 13.81 11.62
C ILE A 57 16.69 13.00 11.21
N PHE A 58 16.41 11.92 11.93
CA PHE A 58 15.24 11.07 11.70
C PHE A 58 14.13 11.39 12.69
N ASN A 59 12.91 11.53 12.17
CA ASN A 59 11.73 11.50 13.03
C ASN A 59 11.41 10.05 13.42
N TRP A 60 12.09 9.55 14.45
CA TRP A 60 11.94 8.18 14.95
C TRP A 60 10.51 7.82 15.35
N VAL A 61 9.74 8.78 15.87
CA VAL A 61 8.33 8.57 16.21
C VAL A 61 7.52 8.26 14.94
N LYS A 62 7.66 9.09 13.90
CA LYS A 62 6.97 8.85 12.63
C LYS A 62 7.43 7.55 11.98
N LEU A 63 8.74 7.29 11.95
CA LEU A 63 9.29 6.06 11.37
C LEU A 63 8.75 4.82 12.10
N ASN A 64 8.73 4.84 13.43
CA ASN A 64 8.16 3.76 14.24
C ASN A 64 6.67 3.55 13.96
N ASN A 65 5.89 4.62 13.76
CA ASN A 65 4.48 4.48 13.37
C ASN A 65 4.31 3.78 12.03
N VAL A 66 5.18 4.04 11.05
CA VAL A 66 5.15 3.33 9.76
C VAL A 66 5.50 1.86 9.96
N ILE A 67 6.58 1.56 10.70
CA ILE A 67 7.02 0.19 10.99
C ILE A 67 5.92 -0.58 11.74
N LEU A 68 5.30 0.02 12.76
CA LEU A 68 4.16 -0.57 13.45
C LEU A 68 3.02 -0.87 12.50
N GLY A 69 2.72 0.05 11.58
CA GLY A 69 1.76 -0.14 10.50
C GLY A 69 2.04 -1.38 9.65
N TRP A 70 3.31 -1.67 9.36
CA TRP A 70 3.71 -2.83 8.56
C TRP A 70 3.43 -4.18 9.22
N PHE A 71 3.42 -4.24 10.56
CA PHE A 71 3.10 -5.45 11.32
C PHE A 71 1.62 -5.53 11.70
N LEU A 72 1.03 -4.40 12.07
CA LEU A 72 -0.38 -4.34 12.46
C LEU A 72 -1.30 -4.61 11.27
N SER A 73 -0.98 -4.08 10.09
CA SER A 73 -1.88 -4.21 8.93
C SER A 73 -2.06 -5.67 8.44
N PRO A 74 -1.02 -6.54 8.40
CA PRO A 74 -1.18 -7.98 8.21
C PRO A 74 -2.09 -8.66 9.25
N THR A 75 -1.84 -8.39 10.53
CA THR A 75 -2.56 -9.06 11.62
C THR A 75 -4.04 -8.71 11.62
N PHE A 76 -4.36 -7.43 11.46
CA PHE A 76 -5.74 -6.99 11.35
C PHE A 76 -6.41 -7.49 10.08
N GLY A 77 -5.71 -7.52 8.94
CA GLY A 77 -6.21 -8.13 7.70
C GLY A 77 -6.68 -9.56 7.92
N LEU A 78 -5.83 -10.39 8.50
CA LEU A 78 -6.15 -11.79 8.79
C LEU A 78 -7.33 -11.93 9.75
N ILE A 79 -7.27 -11.25 10.91
CA ILE A 79 -8.25 -11.42 11.99
C ILE A 79 -9.61 -10.87 11.60
N ILE A 80 -9.67 -9.65 11.06
CA ILE A 80 -10.94 -8.98 10.73
C ILE A 80 -11.64 -9.75 9.62
N THR A 81 -10.93 -10.13 8.55
CA THR A 81 -11.53 -10.91 7.47
C THR A 81 -12.01 -12.27 7.94
N TYR A 82 -11.24 -12.95 8.79
CA TYR A 82 -11.65 -14.23 9.36
C TYR A 82 -12.96 -14.09 10.15
N VAL A 83 -13.05 -13.12 11.05
CA VAL A 83 -14.22 -12.90 11.90
C VAL A 83 -15.43 -12.51 11.07
N LEU A 84 -15.28 -11.55 10.14
CA LEU A 84 -16.39 -11.10 9.29
C LEU A 84 -16.92 -12.23 8.40
N PHE A 85 -16.04 -13.06 7.83
CA PHE A 85 -16.49 -14.20 7.05
C PHE A 85 -17.22 -15.23 7.90
N LYS A 86 -16.69 -15.58 9.09
CA LYS A 86 -17.37 -16.52 10.00
C LYS A 86 -18.74 -16.00 10.43
N LEU A 87 -18.88 -14.69 10.64
CA LEU A 87 -20.16 -14.06 10.96
C LEU A 87 -21.14 -14.17 9.78
N LEU A 88 -20.71 -13.83 8.56
CA LEU A 88 -21.55 -13.95 7.35
C LEU A 88 -21.96 -15.40 7.10
N ALA A 89 -21.01 -16.33 7.25
CA ALA A 89 -21.25 -17.75 7.06
C ALA A 89 -22.27 -18.29 8.07
N LYS A 90 -22.12 -17.95 9.35
CA LYS A 90 -23.03 -18.40 10.42
C LYS A 90 -24.42 -17.78 10.30
N THR A 91 -24.52 -16.50 9.92
CA THR A 91 -25.80 -15.78 9.94
C THR A 91 -26.63 -15.96 8.67
N TYR A 92 -25.97 -16.13 7.51
CA TYR A 92 -26.62 -16.12 6.20
C TYR A 92 -26.23 -17.32 5.32
N LEU A 93 -24.95 -17.54 5.01
CA LEU A 93 -24.57 -18.55 4.00
C LEU A 93 -24.94 -19.98 4.41
N SER A 94 -24.80 -20.32 5.69
CA SER A 94 -25.17 -21.64 6.23
C SER A 94 -26.67 -21.95 6.19
N LYS A 95 -27.52 -20.93 6.00
CA LYS A 95 -28.98 -21.09 5.87
C LYS A 95 -29.42 -21.38 4.43
N LEU A 96 -28.55 -21.16 3.45
CA LEU A 96 -28.85 -21.40 2.03
C LEU A 96 -28.84 -22.91 1.76
N LYS A 97 -29.90 -23.43 1.15
CA LYS A 97 -30.04 -24.86 0.82
C LYS A 97 -30.13 -25.06 -0.69
N GLY A 98 -29.26 -25.93 -1.21
CA GLY A 98 -29.22 -26.30 -2.63
C GLY A 98 -28.50 -25.28 -3.51
N LEU A 99 -28.06 -25.74 -4.69
CA LEU A 99 -27.22 -24.97 -5.61
C LEU A 99 -27.93 -23.72 -6.14
N ASN A 100 -29.22 -23.81 -6.47
CA ASN A 100 -29.99 -22.68 -7.02
C ASN A 100 -30.07 -21.48 -6.05
N GLN A 101 -30.23 -21.73 -4.75
CA GLN A 101 -30.27 -20.64 -3.76
C GLN A 101 -28.90 -20.00 -3.58
N ILE A 102 -27.83 -20.80 -3.56
CA ILE A 102 -26.45 -20.32 -3.47
C ILE A 102 -26.12 -19.47 -4.69
N GLU A 103 -26.38 -19.95 -5.90
CA GLU A 103 -26.09 -19.21 -7.14
C GLU A 103 -26.88 -17.89 -7.20
N LYS A 104 -28.17 -17.91 -6.85
CA LYS A 104 -28.98 -16.69 -6.78
C LYS A 104 -28.42 -15.69 -5.76
N SER A 105 -27.96 -16.19 -4.60
CA SER A 105 -27.33 -15.36 -3.58
C SER A 105 -26.03 -14.73 -4.07
N GLU A 106 -25.15 -15.50 -4.70
CA GLU A 106 -23.89 -15.00 -5.26
C GLU A 106 -24.11 -13.96 -6.37
N LYS A 107 -25.21 -14.06 -7.15
CA LYS A 107 -25.62 -13.01 -8.11
C LYS A 107 -25.95 -11.68 -7.41
N TYR A 108 -26.57 -11.71 -6.23
CA TYR A 108 -26.78 -10.49 -5.44
C TYR A 108 -25.48 -9.98 -4.82
N PHE A 109 -24.64 -10.87 -4.30
CA PHE A 109 -23.34 -10.49 -3.75
C PHE A 109 -22.42 -9.86 -4.78
N LYS A 110 -22.51 -10.22 -6.06
CA LYS A 110 -21.78 -9.55 -7.14
C LYS A 110 -22.02 -8.03 -7.17
N TRP A 111 -23.26 -7.59 -6.97
CA TRP A 111 -23.58 -6.16 -6.95
C TRP A 111 -23.10 -5.47 -5.68
N LEU A 112 -23.22 -6.15 -4.53
CA LEU A 112 -22.66 -5.65 -3.28
C LEU A 112 -21.14 -5.56 -3.34
N LEU A 113 -20.49 -6.52 -4.00
CA LEU A 113 -19.04 -6.53 -4.23
C LEU A 113 -18.62 -5.32 -5.04
N LEU A 114 -19.36 -4.95 -6.09
CA LEU A 114 -19.06 -3.74 -6.86
C LEU A 114 -19.05 -2.50 -5.96
N LEU A 115 -20.06 -2.35 -5.10
CA LEU A 115 -20.13 -1.24 -4.15
C LEU A 115 -18.99 -1.28 -3.12
N ALA A 116 -18.63 -2.48 -2.64
CA ALA A 116 -17.54 -2.65 -1.69
C ALA A 116 -16.16 -2.37 -2.31
N VAL A 117 -15.95 -2.71 -3.58
CA VAL A 117 -14.72 -2.33 -4.31
C VAL A 117 -14.65 -0.81 -4.42
N ILE A 118 -15.73 -0.13 -4.83
CA ILE A 118 -15.74 1.34 -4.88
C ILE A 118 -15.41 1.93 -3.51
N PHE A 119 -16.02 1.41 -2.44
CA PHE A 119 -15.74 1.84 -1.08
C PHE A 119 -14.27 1.58 -0.67
N ALA A 120 -13.71 0.43 -1.02
CA ALA A 120 -12.32 0.09 -0.74
C ALA A 120 -11.36 1.04 -1.47
N GLU A 121 -11.57 1.28 -2.76
CA GLU A 121 -10.69 2.14 -3.57
C GLU A 121 -10.69 3.60 -3.10
N ILE A 122 -11.81 4.11 -2.54
CA ILE A 122 -11.84 5.43 -1.89
C ILE A 122 -10.83 5.48 -0.74
N TRP A 123 -10.79 4.45 0.11
CA TRP A 123 -9.87 4.41 1.26
C TRP A 123 -8.45 4.06 0.87
N VAL A 124 -8.24 3.30 -0.21
CA VAL A 124 -6.91 3.12 -0.83
C VAL A 124 -6.37 4.48 -1.26
N GLY A 125 -7.16 5.27 -2.00
CA GLY A 125 -6.77 6.61 -2.42
C GLY A 125 -6.54 7.56 -1.24
N ALA A 126 -7.40 7.51 -0.22
CA ALA A 126 -7.28 8.37 0.96
C ALA A 126 -6.02 8.06 1.81
N ASN A 127 -5.60 6.78 1.89
CA ASN A 127 -4.36 6.41 2.57
C ASN A 127 -3.10 6.63 1.71
N SER A 128 -3.25 6.68 0.37
CA SER A 128 -2.16 6.85 -0.59
C SER A 128 -1.73 8.31 -0.76
N GLY A 129 -1.26 8.92 0.33
CA GLY A 129 -0.82 10.31 0.39
C GLY A 129 0.62 10.56 -0.06
N GLU A 130 1.33 9.57 -0.59
CA GLU A 130 2.79 9.63 -0.84
C GLU A 130 3.19 10.76 -1.79
N ALA A 131 2.54 10.83 -2.97
CA ALA A 131 2.86 11.83 -3.98
C ALA A 131 2.49 13.25 -3.52
N VAL A 132 1.30 13.41 -2.94
CA VAL A 132 0.83 14.70 -2.41
C VAL A 132 1.69 15.16 -1.23
N GLY A 133 2.16 14.23 -0.40
CA GLY A 133 3.05 14.52 0.73
C GLY A 133 4.41 15.08 0.29
N ILE A 134 4.99 14.54 -0.79
CA ILE A 134 6.23 15.10 -1.35
C ILE A 134 5.99 16.46 -2.00
N LEU A 135 4.88 16.63 -2.73
CA LEU A 135 4.51 17.92 -3.31
C LEU A 135 4.31 18.98 -2.22
N TYR A 136 3.63 18.64 -1.13
CA TYR A 136 3.50 19.50 0.05
C TYR A 136 4.87 19.91 0.62
N GLY A 137 5.85 19.01 0.61
CA GLY A 137 7.23 19.32 0.99
C GLY A 137 7.93 20.30 0.06
N LEU A 138 7.58 20.41 -1.22
CA LEU A 138 8.23 21.34 -2.16
C LEU A 138 7.81 22.80 -1.99
N PHE A 139 6.65 23.09 -1.38
CA PHE A 139 6.17 24.46 -1.23
C PHE A 139 6.75 25.12 0.04
N ASP A 140 7.48 26.23 -0.17
CA ASP A 140 8.20 27.00 0.84
C ASP A 140 7.29 27.40 2.01
N GLY A 141 7.60 26.91 3.22
CA GLY A 141 6.81 27.11 4.44
C GLY A 141 5.89 25.95 4.85
N GLY A 142 5.78 24.87 4.07
CA GLY A 142 5.01 23.69 4.46
C GLY A 142 3.52 23.97 4.62
N THR A 143 2.94 24.78 3.75
CA THR A 143 1.49 25.03 3.75
C THR A 143 0.97 25.01 2.33
N LEU A 144 0.14 24.01 2.02
CA LEU A 144 -0.74 24.07 0.85
C LEU A 144 -2.06 24.70 1.28
N ASN A 145 -2.53 25.70 0.53
CA ASN A 145 -3.90 26.15 0.71
C ASN A 145 -4.88 25.08 0.20
N LEU A 146 -6.15 25.18 0.59
CA LEU A 146 -7.17 24.18 0.24
C LEU A 146 -7.30 23.98 -1.28
N VAL A 147 -7.18 25.05 -2.07
CA VAL A 147 -7.29 25.01 -3.53
C VAL A 147 -6.14 24.22 -4.15
N GLN A 148 -4.91 24.47 -3.71
CA GLN A 148 -3.71 23.75 -4.16
C GLN A 148 -3.79 22.27 -3.76
N TYR A 149 -4.19 21.97 -2.53
CA TYR A 149 -4.36 20.60 -2.07
C TYR A 149 -5.36 19.83 -2.94
N ILE A 150 -6.55 20.40 -3.19
CA ILE A 150 -7.57 19.79 -4.04
C ILE A 150 -7.04 19.58 -5.46
N PHE A 151 -6.34 20.58 -6.02
CA PHE A 151 -5.76 20.49 -7.35
C PHE A 151 -4.75 19.34 -7.48
N PHE A 152 -3.80 19.23 -6.55
CA PHE A 152 -2.79 18.17 -6.58
C PHE A 152 -3.37 16.80 -6.28
N ALA A 153 -4.31 16.69 -5.33
CA ALA A 153 -5.00 15.43 -5.04
C ALA A 153 -5.76 14.92 -6.26
N PHE A 154 -6.46 15.82 -6.97
CA PHE A 154 -7.17 15.49 -8.21
C PHE A 154 -6.21 15.03 -9.31
N LEU A 155 -5.11 15.75 -9.51
CA LEU A 155 -4.08 15.39 -10.50
C LEU A 155 -3.45 14.02 -10.19
N CYS A 156 -3.11 13.76 -8.92
CA CYS A 156 -2.61 12.46 -8.48
C CYS A 156 -3.63 11.34 -8.72
N GLY A 157 -4.93 11.61 -8.52
CA GLY A 157 -6.01 10.66 -8.81
C GLY A 157 -6.07 10.28 -10.30
N ILE A 158 -5.94 11.25 -11.21
CA ILE A 158 -5.90 10.98 -12.66
C ILE A 158 -4.71 10.08 -13.02
N PHE A 159 -3.51 10.42 -12.56
CA PHE A 159 -2.32 9.61 -12.85
C PHE A 159 -2.36 8.24 -12.20
N SER A 160 -2.94 8.11 -11.01
CA SER A 160 -3.15 6.80 -10.35
C SER A 160 -4.08 5.93 -11.17
N CYS A 161 -5.18 6.49 -11.70
CA CYS A 161 -6.10 5.79 -12.60
C CYS A 161 -5.40 5.30 -13.88
N LEU A 162 -4.60 6.16 -14.52
CA LEU A 162 -3.81 5.79 -15.71
C LEU A 162 -2.77 4.70 -15.38
N GLY A 163 -2.08 4.81 -14.24
CA GLY A 163 -1.11 3.83 -13.78
C GLY A 163 -1.74 2.45 -13.58
N ILE A 164 -2.92 2.41 -12.94
CA ILE A 164 -3.70 1.17 -12.77
C ILE A 164 -4.05 0.58 -14.14
N TYR A 165 -4.57 1.38 -15.07
CA TYR A 165 -4.92 0.91 -16.42
C TYR A 165 -3.72 0.30 -17.17
N ILE A 166 -2.55 0.92 -17.07
CA ILE A 166 -1.34 0.50 -17.81
C ILE A 166 -0.65 -0.70 -17.16
N ALA A 167 -0.49 -0.72 -15.83
CA ALA A 167 0.42 -1.65 -15.16
C ALA A 167 -0.28 -2.65 -14.22
N ALA A 168 -1.50 -2.38 -13.72
CA ALA A 168 -2.12 -3.24 -12.71
C ALA A 168 -2.32 -4.69 -13.18
N ARG A 169 -2.57 -4.91 -14.47
CA ARG A 169 -2.75 -6.26 -15.04
C ARG A 169 -1.59 -7.21 -14.75
N TYR A 170 -0.36 -6.70 -14.66
CA TYR A 170 0.82 -7.52 -14.39
C TYR A 170 0.86 -7.97 -12.93
N VAL A 171 0.54 -7.05 -11.99
CA VAL A 171 0.53 -7.33 -10.56
C VAL A 171 -0.67 -8.20 -10.17
N VAL A 172 -1.87 -7.88 -10.70
CA VAL A 172 -3.11 -8.63 -10.43
C VAL A 172 -2.97 -10.09 -10.85
N ARG A 173 -2.28 -10.38 -11.96
CA ARG A 173 -2.01 -11.76 -12.40
C ARG A 173 -1.26 -12.58 -11.36
N ASN A 174 -0.29 -11.97 -10.66
CA ASN A 174 0.48 -12.67 -9.63
C ASN A 174 -0.28 -12.76 -8.30
N LEU A 175 -1.09 -11.76 -7.95
CA LEU A 175 -2.00 -11.81 -6.79
C LEU A 175 -3.14 -12.83 -6.98
N ALA A 176 -3.60 -13.04 -8.22
CA ALA A 176 -4.67 -13.98 -8.54
C ALA A 176 -4.36 -15.42 -8.09
N SER A 177 -3.08 -15.79 -8.00
CA SER A 177 -2.65 -17.09 -7.46
C SER A 177 -3.16 -17.35 -6.04
N GLN A 178 -3.32 -16.30 -5.22
CA GLN A 178 -3.84 -16.39 -3.85
C GLN A 178 -5.36 -16.32 -3.77
N MET A 179 -6.02 -15.86 -4.84
CA MET A 179 -7.48 -15.66 -4.93
C MET A 179 -8.19 -16.74 -5.75
N MET A 180 -7.52 -17.86 -6.06
CA MET A 180 -8.13 -18.89 -6.90
C MET A 180 -9.45 -19.40 -6.28
N ASP A 181 -10.48 -19.47 -7.12
CA ASP A 181 -11.83 -19.94 -6.77
C ASP A 181 -12.54 -19.14 -5.66
N SER A 182 -12.32 -17.83 -5.59
CA SER A 182 -13.08 -16.94 -4.70
C SER A 182 -14.49 -16.66 -5.24
N ARG A 183 -15.52 -16.84 -4.40
CA ARG A 183 -16.91 -16.45 -4.73
C ARG A 183 -17.15 -14.94 -4.50
N PRO A 184 -18.15 -14.31 -5.16
CA PRO A 184 -18.49 -12.91 -4.92
C PRO A 184 -18.71 -12.55 -3.44
N SER A 185 -19.37 -13.40 -2.66
CA SER A 185 -19.58 -13.22 -1.21
C SER A 185 -18.27 -13.19 -0.41
N GLU A 186 -17.29 -13.98 -0.84
CA GLU A 186 -15.97 -14.08 -0.21
C GLU A 186 -15.17 -12.81 -0.55
N SER A 187 -15.10 -12.45 -1.83
CA SER A 187 -14.45 -11.22 -2.28
C SER A 187 -15.08 -9.97 -1.66
N LEU A 188 -16.39 -9.96 -1.43
CA LEU A 188 -17.08 -8.86 -0.75
C LEU A 188 -16.48 -8.64 0.65
N ILE A 189 -16.38 -9.71 1.43
CA ILE A 189 -15.87 -9.63 2.80
C ILE A 189 -14.38 -9.24 2.81
N THR A 190 -13.58 -9.77 1.89
CA THR A 190 -12.18 -9.36 1.73
C THR A 190 -12.05 -7.86 1.44
N GLN A 191 -12.86 -7.32 0.53
CA GLN A 191 -12.85 -5.89 0.18
C GLN A 191 -13.35 -5.00 1.31
N ILE A 192 -14.45 -5.36 1.97
CA ILE A 192 -14.96 -4.63 3.15
C ILE A 192 -13.91 -4.63 4.27
N SER A 193 -13.25 -5.76 4.53
CA SER A 193 -12.22 -5.84 5.56
C SER A 193 -11.05 -4.91 5.26
N SER A 194 -10.55 -4.95 4.01
CA SER A 194 -9.47 -4.06 3.55
C SER A 194 -9.85 -2.59 3.71
N ALA A 195 -11.07 -2.23 3.25
CA ALA A 195 -11.60 -0.88 3.34
C ALA A 195 -11.70 -0.37 4.79
N LEU A 196 -12.21 -1.20 5.71
CA LEU A 196 -12.33 -0.84 7.13
C LEU A 196 -10.96 -0.62 7.78
N ILE A 197 -9.97 -1.46 7.46
CA ILE A 197 -8.61 -1.33 7.97
C ILE A 197 -7.97 -0.04 7.46
N LEU A 198 -8.05 0.21 6.15
CA LEU A 198 -7.53 1.43 5.53
C LEU A 198 -8.25 2.69 6.03
N MET A 199 -9.55 2.61 6.26
CA MET A 199 -10.34 3.70 6.83
C MET A 199 -9.83 4.05 8.23
N ILE A 200 -9.75 3.06 9.12
CA ILE A 200 -9.29 3.29 10.50
C ILE A 200 -7.84 3.81 10.49
N ALA A 201 -6.96 3.23 9.69
CA ALA A 201 -5.58 3.69 9.59
C ALA A 201 -5.49 5.14 9.07
N THR A 202 -6.27 5.49 8.06
CA THR A 202 -6.35 6.87 7.53
C THR A 202 -6.84 7.85 8.60
N LEU A 203 -7.89 7.49 9.35
CA LEU A 203 -8.42 8.33 10.44
C LEU A 203 -7.41 8.50 11.59
N LEU A 204 -6.56 7.50 11.82
CA LEU A 204 -5.46 7.56 12.78
C LEU A 204 -4.19 8.20 12.20
N SER A 205 -4.22 8.68 10.96
CA SER A 205 -3.05 9.25 10.24
C SER A 205 -1.86 8.28 10.15
N LEU A 206 -2.14 6.97 10.04
CA LEU A 206 -1.15 5.93 9.90
C LEU A 206 -1.01 5.54 8.41
N PRO A 207 0.17 5.76 7.80
CA PRO A 207 0.44 5.30 6.45
C PRO A 207 0.67 3.78 6.48
N ILE A 208 -0.22 3.01 5.87
CA ILE A 208 -0.12 1.56 5.82
C ILE A 208 -0.16 1.06 4.38
N SER A 209 0.45 -0.09 4.13
CA SER A 209 0.48 -0.63 2.78
C SER A 209 -0.81 -1.39 2.44
N HIS A 210 -1.57 -0.87 1.47
CA HIS A 210 -2.74 -1.59 0.93
C HIS A 210 -2.37 -2.99 0.42
N SER A 211 -1.24 -3.14 -0.30
CA SER A 211 -0.74 -4.44 -0.80
C SER A 211 -0.60 -5.48 0.32
N HIS A 212 -0.14 -5.09 1.51
CA HIS A 212 -0.09 -5.99 2.66
C HIS A 212 -1.50 -6.30 3.16
N VAL A 213 -2.31 -5.27 3.41
CA VAL A 213 -3.67 -5.43 3.94
C VAL A 213 -4.46 -6.43 3.10
N ILE A 214 -4.52 -6.24 1.78
CA ILE A 214 -5.35 -7.07 0.91
C ILE A 214 -4.86 -8.53 0.86
N VAL A 215 -3.54 -8.77 0.81
CA VAL A 215 -2.98 -10.13 0.82
C VAL A 215 -3.33 -10.85 2.12
N PHE A 216 -3.21 -10.19 3.27
CA PHE A 216 -3.57 -10.81 4.54
C PHE A 216 -5.08 -10.95 4.77
N CYS A 217 -5.91 -10.07 4.20
CA CYS A 217 -7.35 -10.30 4.12
C CYS A 217 -7.66 -11.57 3.31
N ILE A 218 -7.03 -11.77 2.14
CA ILE A 218 -7.20 -12.99 1.33
C ILE A 218 -6.76 -14.24 2.12
N ILE A 219 -5.64 -14.19 2.83
CA ILE A 219 -5.20 -15.29 3.69
C ILE A 219 -6.20 -15.55 4.81
N GLY A 220 -6.68 -14.50 5.49
CA GLY A 220 -7.71 -14.61 6.53
C GLY A 220 -8.98 -15.26 6.02
N MET A 221 -9.38 -14.94 4.78
CA MET A 221 -10.51 -15.57 4.08
C MET A 221 -10.26 -17.06 3.84
N ASN A 222 -9.10 -17.42 3.29
CA ASN A 222 -8.74 -18.81 3.00
C ASN A 222 -8.70 -19.66 4.28
N VAL A 223 -8.08 -19.13 5.35
CA VAL A 223 -8.06 -19.76 6.68
C VAL A 223 -9.47 -19.93 7.25
N ALA A 224 -10.33 -18.93 7.11
CA ALA A 224 -11.71 -19.01 7.61
C ALA A 224 -12.55 -20.07 6.89
N GLN A 225 -12.24 -20.31 5.62
CA GLN A 225 -12.89 -21.32 4.79
C GLN A 225 -12.23 -22.71 4.88
N ARG A 226 -11.04 -22.80 5.50
CA ARG A 226 -10.19 -24.00 5.45
C ARG A 226 -9.78 -24.35 4.01
N LYS A 227 -9.60 -23.34 3.15
CA LYS A 227 -8.97 -23.48 1.83
C LYS A 227 -7.45 -23.55 1.99
N GLU A 228 -6.77 -24.17 1.03
CA GLU A 228 -5.31 -24.20 0.98
C GLU A 228 -4.74 -22.79 0.81
N VAL A 229 -3.60 -22.52 1.46
CA VAL A 229 -2.87 -21.26 1.35
C VAL A 229 -1.57 -21.54 0.61
N ASP A 230 -1.30 -20.79 -0.46
CA ASP A 230 -0.03 -20.89 -1.19
C ASP A 230 1.08 -20.15 -0.42
N TYR A 231 1.64 -20.84 0.58
CA TYR A 231 2.75 -20.35 1.39
C TYR A 231 4.02 -20.06 0.57
N LYS A 232 4.21 -20.73 -0.57
CA LYS A 232 5.37 -20.50 -1.44
C LYS A 232 5.24 -19.16 -2.17
N GLY A 233 4.05 -18.87 -2.71
CA GLY A 233 3.72 -17.56 -3.26
C GLY A 233 3.83 -16.45 -2.22
N LEU A 234 3.27 -16.66 -1.03
CA LEU A 234 3.35 -15.72 0.08
C LEU A 234 4.79 -15.43 0.52
N GLY A 235 5.62 -16.46 0.66
CA GLY A 235 7.03 -16.32 1.01
C GLY A 235 7.80 -15.47 0.01
N LYS A 236 7.54 -15.65 -1.30
CA LYS A 236 8.13 -14.81 -2.36
C LYS A 236 7.70 -13.35 -2.21
N MET A 237 6.41 -13.09 -1.97
CA MET A 237 5.90 -11.72 -1.76
C MET A 237 6.56 -11.07 -0.54
N ALA A 238 6.65 -11.78 0.58
CA ALA A 238 7.28 -11.30 1.80
C ALA A 238 8.76 -10.92 1.59
N ILE A 239 9.51 -11.71 0.83
CA ILE A 239 10.90 -11.38 0.46
C ILE A 239 10.95 -10.03 -0.28
N TYR A 240 10.09 -9.83 -1.28
CA TYR A 240 10.07 -8.55 -2.01
C TYR A 240 9.66 -7.37 -1.13
N TRP A 241 8.76 -7.55 -0.18
CA TRP A 241 8.38 -6.50 0.77
C TRP A 241 9.53 -6.10 1.67
N VAL A 242 10.25 -7.08 2.24
CA VAL A 242 11.44 -6.81 3.06
C VAL A 242 12.55 -6.15 2.24
N LEU A 243 12.76 -6.59 1.00
CA LEU A 243 13.78 -6.01 0.11
C LEU A 243 13.40 -4.62 -0.43
N THR A 244 12.12 -4.26 -0.44
CA THR A 244 11.65 -2.98 -0.98
C THR A 244 12.29 -1.79 -0.25
N PHE A 245 12.33 -1.83 1.08
CA PHE A 245 12.92 -0.76 1.88
C PHE A 245 14.43 -0.55 1.60
N PRO A 246 15.31 -1.57 1.72
CA PRO A 246 16.73 -1.38 1.49
C PRO A 246 17.06 -1.06 0.03
N VAL A 247 16.37 -1.67 -0.93
CA VAL A 247 16.61 -1.36 -2.35
C VAL A 247 16.25 0.10 -2.66
N ALA A 248 15.10 0.58 -2.19
CA ALA A 248 14.71 1.97 -2.38
C ALA A 248 15.65 2.96 -1.65
N ALA A 249 16.14 2.60 -0.46
CA ALA A 249 17.11 3.39 0.28
C ALA A 249 18.46 3.49 -0.45
N ILE A 250 18.97 2.35 -0.97
CA ILE A 250 20.23 2.33 -1.73
C ILE A 250 20.09 3.13 -3.03
N LEU A 251 19.00 2.93 -3.78
CA LEU A 251 18.75 3.67 -5.02
C LEU A 251 18.69 5.19 -4.77
N ALA A 252 17.96 5.62 -3.74
CA ALA A 252 17.88 7.03 -3.39
C ALA A 252 19.22 7.59 -2.88
N GLY A 253 19.95 6.83 -2.05
CA GLY A 253 21.26 7.23 -1.56
C GLY A 253 22.26 7.43 -2.70
N LEU A 254 22.32 6.49 -3.66
CA LEU A 254 23.20 6.58 -4.83
C LEU A 254 22.85 7.77 -5.73
N LEU A 255 21.56 8.00 -5.98
CA LEU A 255 21.10 9.14 -6.76
C LEU A 255 21.46 10.48 -6.09
N TYR A 256 21.23 10.59 -4.78
CA TYR A 256 21.51 11.80 -4.02
C TYR A 256 23.01 12.08 -3.94
N PHE A 257 23.82 11.04 -3.69
CA PHE A 257 25.27 11.13 -3.74
C PHE A 257 25.78 11.59 -5.11
N GLY A 258 25.19 11.08 -6.19
CA GLY A 258 25.47 11.55 -7.54
C GLY A 258 25.19 13.03 -7.72
N PHE A 259 24.06 13.54 -7.25
CA PHE A 259 23.76 14.99 -7.32
C PHE A 259 24.76 15.85 -6.53
N ASN A 260 25.19 15.39 -5.36
CA ASN A 260 26.23 16.07 -4.58
C ASN A 260 27.57 16.10 -5.36
N LEU A 261 28.00 14.98 -5.95
CA LEU A 261 29.22 14.91 -6.77
C LEU A 261 29.22 15.88 -7.95
N PHE A 262 28.06 16.14 -8.57
CA PHE A 262 27.92 17.12 -9.66
C PHE A 262 27.69 18.55 -9.18
N GLY A 263 27.73 18.83 -7.88
CA GLY A 263 27.53 20.16 -7.30
C GLY A 263 26.10 20.69 -7.43
N LEU A 264 25.11 19.79 -7.57
CA LEU A 264 23.69 20.15 -7.63
C LEU A 264 23.06 20.30 -6.23
N VAL A 265 23.72 19.76 -5.20
CA VAL A 265 23.29 19.82 -3.78
C VAL A 265 24.48 20.03 -2.87
#